data_AF-T1PHH0-F1
#
_entry.id   AF-T1PHH0-F1
#
_cell.length_a   1.000
_cell.length_b   1.000
_cell.length_c   1.000
_cell.angle_alpha   90.00
_cell.angle_beta   90.00
_cell.angle_gamma   90.00
#
_symmetry.space_group_name_H-M   'P 1'
#
loop_
_entity.id
_entity.type
_entity.pdbx_description
1 polymer ?
#
loop_
_entity_poly.entity_id
_entity_poly.type
_entity_poly.pdbx_seq_one_letter_code
_entity_poly.pdbx_strand_id
1 'polypeptide(L)'
;MNIVEEEMLELSTNVIRNVEEISWDLVKINNLKIDELQTYVEKVPIDLINMQEDRQQSAIGQITRLNHKRFTLSMDITSERQQRVVVRTLLIPKIDVMGKRLTIEKQRQNTILLDIMHVDLNVGRNVISRNSKDITWTGRDVTLYSEIYERIMLAMQDNVDLTIKPIVGQTTLMPHRLLLPRGRIDGLPMQLMVIITPIQEHTTMTKMTMMQGTNLGMDSLILDNLPLTYPMDREMKNIQKFPQLTNVMLKDVMIYHNEEQVM
;
A
#
# COMPACT_ATOMS: atom_id res chain seq x y z
N MET A 1 9.33 30.30 -3.26
CA MET A 1 9.45 28.99 -2.60
C MET A 1 8.62 28.04 -3.44
N ASN A 2 9.16 26.91 -3.89
CA ASN A 2 8.35 25.95 -4.64
C ASN A 2 7.45 25.17 -3.66
N ILE A 3 6.40 24.51 -4.16
CA ILE A 3 5.42 23.77 -3.32
C ILE A 3 6.11 22.74 -2.42
N VAL A 4 7.19 22.11 -2.90
CA VAL A 4 7.96 21.14 -2.14
C VAL A 4 8.72 21.82 -1.00
N GLU A 5 9.31 22.99 -1.23
CA GLU A 5 10.00 23.77 -0.20
C GLU A 5 9.02 24.30 0.86
N GLU A 6 7.79 24.68 0.48
CA GLU A 6 6.75 25.09 1.43
C GLU A 6 6.24 23.91 2.26
N GLU A 7 5.93 22.75 1.65
CA GLU A 7 5.54 21.53 2.38
C GLU A 7 6.68 21.03 3.27
N MET A 8 7.93 21.08 2.78
CA MET A 8 9.09 20.74 3.59
C MET A 8 9.29 21.74 4.73
N LEU A 9 8.98 23.03 4.55
CA LEU A 9 9.02 24.02 5.62
C LEU A 9 7.95 23.73 6.68
N GLU A 10 6.70 23.49 6.26
CA GLU A 10 5.60 23.10 7.15
C GLU A 10 5.89 21.80 7.92
N LEU A 11 6.47 20.80 7.24
CA LEU A 11 6.90 19.54 7.86
C LEU A 11 8.16 19.72 8.74
N SER A 12 9.05 20.67 8.41
CA SER A 12 10.26 20.97 9.18
C SER A 12 10.00 21.80 10.42
N THR A 13 8.90 22.56 10.45
CA THR A 13 8.39 23.06 11.72
C THR A 13 7.91 21.85 12.50
N ASN A 14 8.71 21.40 13.48
CA ASN A 14 8.40 20.32 14.43
C ASN A 14 7.17 20.68 15.27
N VAL A 15 6.01 20.83 14.63
CA VAL A 15 4.73 21.05 15.29
C VAL A 15 4.30 19.69 15.80
N ILE A 16 4.69 19.41 17.04
CA ILE A 16 4.24 18.22 17.77
C ILE A 16 2.71 18.18 17.74
N ARG A 17 2.14 17.11 17.19
CA ARG A 17 0.68 16.93 17.08
C ARG A 17 0.11 16.56 18.43
N ASN A 18 -1.06 17.09 18.78
CA ASN A 18 -1.77 16.58 19.94
C ASN A 18 -2.69 15.41 19.53
N VAL A 19 -2.74 14.34 20.32
CA VAL A 19 -3.59 13.17 19.96
C VAL A 19 -5.06 13.54 19.84
N GLU A 20 -5.54 14.52 20.62
CA GLU A 20 -6.91 15.01 20.52
C GLU A 20 -7.25 15.62 19.13
N GLU A 21 -6.26 16.10 18.37
CA GLU A 21 -6.46 16.62 16.99
C GLU A 21 -6.72 15.50 15.98
N ILE A 22 -6.38 14.26 16.32
CA ILE A 22 -6.61 13.06 15.50
C ILE A 22 -7.99 12.46 15.80
N SER A 23 -8.51 12.71 17.01
CA SER A 23 -9.76 12.15 17.51
C SER A 23 -10.93 12.55 16.62
N TRP A 24 -11.72 11.57 16.20
CA TRP A 24 -12.91 11.83 15.41
C TRP A 24 -14.05 10.88 15.75
N ASP A 25 -14.94 11.33 16.64
CA ASP A 25 -15.95 10.47 17.27
C ASP A 25 -17.14 10.11 16.38
N LEU A 26 -17.29 10.77 15.21
CA LEU A 26 -18.36 10.46 14.25
C LEU A 26 -18.18 9.10 13.55
N VAL A 27 -17.01 8.48 13.68
CA VAL A 27 -16.69 7.19 13.09
C VAL A 27 -15.98 6.31 14.11
N LYS A 28 -16.46 5.08 14.26
CA LYS A 28 -15.87 4.08 15.14
C LYS A 28 -15.49 2.84 14.36
N ILE A 29 -14.23 2.40 14.48
CA ILE A 29 -13.81 1.08 14.02
C ILE A 29 -14.17 0.08 15.12
N ASN A 30 -15.16 -0.78 14.86
CA ASN A 30 -15.61 -1.79 15.82
C ASN A 30 -14.70 -3.02 15.82
N ASN A 31 -14.24 -3.43 14.64
CA ASN A 31 -13.41 -4.63 14.49
C ASN A 31 -12.55 -4.57 13.23
N LEU A 32 -11.39 -5.21 13.29
CA LEU A 32 -10.47 -5.37 12.18
C LEU A 32 -10.05 -6.83 12.10
N LYS A 33 -10.30 -7.46 10.95
CA LYS A 33 -9.85 -8.80 10.60
C LYS A 33 -8.92 -8.72 9.40
N ILE A 34 -7.90 -9.57 9.39
CA ILE A 34 -6.98 -9.71 8.28
C ILE A 34 -6.66 -11.19 8.15
N ASP A 35 -6.57 -11.66 6.91
CA ASP A 35 -6.09 -13.00 6.62
C ASP A 35 -4.61 -13.15 7.04
N GLU A 36 -4.12 -14.39 7.01
CA GLU A 36 -2.72 -14.66 7.29
C GLU A 36 -1.80 -13.98 6.25
N LEU A 37 -0.78 -13.27 6.73
CA LEU A 37 0.19 -12.60 5.88
C LEU A 37 1.37 -13.54 5.64
N GLN A 38 1.52 -13.99 4.39
CA GLN A 38 2.58 -14.91 4.00
C GLN A 38 3.36 -14.36 2.82
N THR A 39 4.68 -14.31 2.96
CA THR A 39 5.60 -14.04 1.86
C THR A 39 6.34 -15.30 1.44
N TYR A 40 6.82 -15.31 0.20
CA TYR A 40 7.59 -16.40 -0.38
C TYR A 40 8.53 -15.83 -1.43
N VAL A 41 9.41 -16.68 -1.94
CA VAL A 41 10.29 -16.35 -3.03
C VAL A 41 9.89 -17.18 -4.24
N GLU A 42 9.83 -16.56 -5.41
CA GLU A 42 9.54 -17.22 -6.67
C GLU A 42 10.67 -16.98 -7.70
N LYS A 43 10.86 -17.96 -8.59
CA LYS A 43 11.72 -17.81 -9.76
C LYS A 43 10.86 -17.36 -10.93
N VAL A 44 11.26 -16.28 -11.61
CA VAL A 44 10.56 -15.79 -12.80
C VAL A 44 11.52 -15.67 -13.99
N PRO A 45 11.02 -15.87 -15.22
CA PRO A 45 11.80 -15.64 -16.42
C PRO A 45 12.05 -14.14 -16.64
N ILE A 46 13.19 -13.82 -17.27
CA ILE A 46 13.51 -12.49 -17.79
C ILE A 46 14.07 -12.59 -19.20
N ASP A 47 13.75 -11.61 -20.05
CA ASP A 47 14.33 -11.53 -21.39
C ASP A 47 15.73 -10.93 -21.33
N LEU A 48 16.70 -11.67 -21.87
CA LEU A 48 18.10 -11.25 -22.03
C LEU A 48 18.45 -10.96 -23.49
N ILE A 49 17.46 -10.92 -24.39
CA ILE A 49 17.65 -10.80 -25.85
C ILE A 49 18.43 -9.54 -26.25
N ASN A 50 18.27 -8.44 -25.50
CA ASN A 50 18.97 -7.19 -25.76
C ASN A 50 20.43 -7.19 -25.27
N MET A 51 20.86 -8.22 -24.54
CA MET A 51 22.25 -8.36 -24.08
C MET A 51 23.14 -9.12 -25.07
N GLN A 52 22.55 -9.84 -26.03
CA GLN A 52 23.30 -10.59 -27.04
C GLN A 52 23.49 -9.75 -28.30
N GLU A 53 24.68 -9.83 -28.90
CA GLU A 53 24.97 -9.20 -30.20
C GLU A 53 24.17 -9.88 -31.32
N ASP A 54 23.99 -11.20 -31.24
CA ASP A 54 23.19 -11.98 -32.18
C ASP A 54 21.76 -12.18 -31.65
N ARG A 55 20.84 -11.32 -32.08
CA ARG A 55 19.44 -11.27 -31.61
C ARG A 55 18.56 -12.40 -32.13
N GLN A 56 19.13 -13.39 -32.84
CA GLN A 56 18.37 -14.49 -33.44
C GLN A 56 18.10 -15.65 -32.48
N GLN A 57 18.75 -15.71 -31.31
CA GLN A 57 18.52 -16.74 -30.30
C GLN A 57 17.71 -16.21 -29.12
N SER A 58 16.69 -16.96 -28.71
CA SER A 58 15.93 -16.67 -27.49
C SER A 58 16.83 -16.82 -26.27
N ALA A 59 17.08 -15.73 -25.55
CA ALA A 59 17.86 -15.73 -24.31
C ALA A 59 16.94 -15.41 -23.15
N ILE A 60 16.51 -16.45 -22.40
CA ILE A 60 15.67 -16.29 -21.21
C ILE A 60 16.52 -16.61 -19.98
N GLY A 61 16.71 -15.62 -19.12
CA GLY A 61 17.29 -15.79 -17.79
C GLY A 61 16.23 -16.12 -16.76
N GLN A 62 16.67 -16.48 -15.55
CA GLN A 62 15.79 -16.63 -14.39
C GLN A 62 16.30 -15.76 -13.26
N ILE A 63 15.36 -15.06 -12.59
CA ILE A 63 15.66 -14.32 -11.37
C ILE A 63 14.74 -14.75 -10.25
N THR A 64 15.28 -14.66 -9.04
CA THR A 64 14.61 -15.01 -7.80
C THR A 64 14.10 -13.72 -7.15
N ARG A 65 12.80 -13.61 -6.87
CA ARG A 65 12.19 -12.39 -6.33
C ARG A 65 11.19 -12.69 -5.21
N LEU A 66 11.03 -11.72 -4.30
CA LEU A 66 10.04 -11.77 -3.23
C LEU A 66 8.62 -11.57 -3.78
N ASN A 67 7.67 -12.31 -3.22
CA ASN A 67 6.23 -12.14 -3.45
C ASN A 67 5.44 -12.47 -2.18
N HIS A 68 4.13 -12.26 -2.20
CA HIS A 68 3.22 -12.57 -1.09
C HIS A 68 1.93 -13.24 -1.56
N LYS A 69 1.26 -13.96 -0.64
CA LYS A 69 -0.05 -14.55 -0.90
C LYS A 69 -1.16 -13.50 -0.86
N ARG A 70 -2.27 -13.85 -1.53
CA ARG A 70 -3.59 -13.22 -1.42
C ARG A 70 -3.96 -12.95 0.04
N PHE A 71 -4.25 -11.73 0.47
CA PHE A 71 -4.88 -11.48 1.77
C PHE A 71 -6.01 -10.45 1.65
N THR A 72 -6.95 -10.51 2.58
CA THR A 72 -8.11 -9.60 2.65
C THR A 72 -8.16 -8.93 4.01
N LEU A 73 -8.38 -7.61 4.02
CA LEU A 73 -8.72 -6.85 5.22
C LEU A 73 -10.23 -6.71 5.30
N SER A 74 -10.82 -7.05 6.45
CA SER A 74 -12.23 -6.82 6.73
C SER A 74 -12.38 -5.89 7.92
N MET A 75 -13.06 -4.77 7.71
CA MET A 75 -13.29 -3.71 8.70
C MET A 75 -14.78 -3.62 9.01
N ASP A 76 -15.11 -3.61 10.28
CA ASP A 76 -16.46 -3.31 10.78
C ASP A 76 -16.44 -1.89 11.36
N ILE A 77 -17.20 -0.98 10.74
CA ILE A 77 -17.16 0.45 11.03
C ILE A 77 -18.57 0.95 11.31
N THR A 78 -18.75 1.71 12.39
CA THR A 78 -19.99 2.46 12.66
C THR A 78 -19.78 3.91 12.26
N SER A 79 -20.73 4.50 11.54
CA SER A 79 -20.76 5.94 11.27
C SER A 79 -22.03 6.60 11.80
N GLU A 80 -21.90 7.77 12.41
CA GLU A 80 -23.06 8.53 12.91
C GLU A 80 -23.86 9.22 11.79
N ARG A 81 -23.25 9.40 10.62
CA ARG A 81 -23.88 10.04 9.46
C ARG A 81 -23.39 9.43 8.15
N GLN A 82 -24.15 9.65 7.08
CA GLN A 82 -23.66 9.34 5.74
C GLN A 82 -22.55 10.32 5.36
N GLN A 83 -21.38 9.81 5.01
CA GLN A 83 -20.21 10.64 4.68
C GLN A 83 -19.15 9.85 3.94
N ARG A 84 -18.33 10.56 3.16
CA ARG A 84 -17.17 9.99 2.50
C ARG A 84 -15.92 10.22 3.34
N VAL A 85 -15.11 9.17 3.46
CA VAL A 85 -13.91 9.15 4.32
C VAL A 85 -12.69 8.62 3.56
N VAL A 86 -11.52 8.85 4.12
CA VAL A 86 -10.27 8.19 3.72
C VAL A 86 -9.92 7.17 4.79
N VAL A 87 -9.69 5.93 4.36
CA VAL A 87 -9.18 4.85 5.20
C VAL A 87 -7.71 4.64 4.86
N ARG A 88 -6.84 4.81 5.85
CA ARG A 88 -5.40 4.51 5.73
C ARG A 88 -5.07 3.29 6.54
N THR A 89 -4.32 2.38 5.93
CA THR A 89 -3.78 1.20 6.58
C THR A 89 -2.27 1.29 6.57
N LEU A 90 -1.65 1.28 7.74
CA LEU A 90 -0.20 1.35 7.92
C LEU A 90 0.32 0.07 8.59
N LEU A 91 1.55 -0.30 8.25
CA LEU A 91 2.31 -1.38 8.89
C LEU A 91 3.45 -0.76 9.71
N ILE A 92 3.51 -1.12 10.99
CA ILE A 92 4.48 -0.61 11.96
C ILE A 92 5.29 -1.78 12.52
N PRO A 93 6.62 -1.78 12.43
CA PRO A 93 7.45 -2.81 13.05
C PRO A 93 7.30 -2.80 14.57
N LYS A 94 7.11 -3.97 15.20
CA LYS A 94 7.02 -4.05 16.67
C LYS A 94 8.38 -4.23 17.35
N ILE A 95 9.36 -4.71 16.63
CA ILE A 95 10.70 -5.01 17.13
C ILE A 95 11.76 -4.23 16.36
N ASP A 96 12.86 -3.92 17.04
CA ASP A 96 14.06 -3.40 16.39
C ASP A 96 14.94 -4.54 15.84
N VAL A 97 16.09 -4.16 15.28
CA VAL A 97 17.10 -5.09 14.75
C VAL A 97 17.67 -6.03 15.80
N MET A 98 17.59 -5.68 17.10
CA MET A 98 18.03 -6.51 18.23
C MET A 98 16.89 -7.36 18.81
N GLY A 99 15.69 -7.30 18.23
CA GLY A 99 14.52 -8.05 18.70
C GLY A 99 13.80 -7.41 19.89
N LYS A 100 14.17 -6.19 20.31
CA LYS A 100 13.53 -5.50 21.43
C LYS A 100 12.22 -4.85 20.97
N ARG A 101 11.18 -5.01 21.79
CA ARG A 101 9.89 -4.32 21.57
C ARG A 101 10.08 -2.80 21.71
N LEU A 102 9.68 -2.06 20.67
CA LEU A 102 9.69 -0.61 20.67
C LEU A 102 8.28 -0.05 20.84
N THR A 103 8.21 1.17 21.36
CA THR A 103 6.95 1.92 21.43
C THR A 103 6.56 2.41 20.03
N ILE A 104 5.27 2.62 19.80
CA ILE A 104 4.74 3.16 18.53
C ILE A 104 5.46 4.46 18.17
N GLU A 105 5.71 5.33 19.16
CA GLU A 105 6.43 6.60 18.94
C GLU A 105 7.82 6.43 18.34
N LYS A 106 8.58 5.43 18.81
CA LYS A 106 9.93 5.15 18.29
C LYS A 106 9.91 4.52 16.91
N GLN A 107 8.85 3.79 16.59
CA GLN A 107 8.70 3.10 15.30
C GLN A 107 7.96 3.93 14.26
N ARG A 108 7.50 5.12 14.64
CA ARG A 108 6.79 6.06 13.79
C ARG A 108 7.47 6.25 12.42
N GLN A 109 8.78 6.52 12.43
CA GLN A 109 9.56 6.73 11.19
C GLN A 109 9.76 5.47 10.34
N ASN A 110 9.54 4.29 10.91
CA ASN A 110 9.64 3.00 10.22
C ASN A 110 8.26 2.51 9.73
N THR A 111 7.25 3.38 9.74
CA THR A 111 5.89 3.06 9.32
C THR A 111 5.82 2.98 7.79
N ILE A 112 5.21 1.90 7.29
CA ILE A 112 5.01 1.66 5.86
C ILE A 112 3.53 1.85 5.54
N LEU A 113 3.22 2.59 4.48
CA LEU A 113 1.86 2.64 3.94
C LEU A 113 1.53 1.30 3.28
N LEU A 114 0.47 0.64 3.74
CA LEU A 114 -0.04 -0.57 3.11
C LEU A 114 -1.11 -0.24 2.07
N ASP A 115 -2.13 0.54 2.47
CA ASP A 115 -3.22 0.94 1.58
C ASP A 115 -3.80 2.28 1.99
N ILE A 116 -4.34 2.99 1.01
CA ILE A 116 -5.12 4.21 1.19
C ILE A 116 -6.29 4.17 0.22
N MET A 117 -7.51 4.41 0.71
CA MET A 117 -8.71 4.33 -0.12
C MET A 117 -9.81 5.28 0.34
N HIS A 118 -10.65 5.70 -0.61
CA HIS A 118 -11.93 6.34 -0.31
C HIS A 118 -13.01 5.32 0.01
N VAL A 119 -13.85 5.66 0.97
CA VAL A 119 -15.02 4.86 1.34
C VAL A 119 -16.21 5.78 1.56
N ASP A 120 -17.33 5.45 0.94
CA ASP A 120 -18.63 6.06 1.23
C ASP A 120 -19.30 5.26 2.36
N LEU A 121 -19.40 5.86 3.54
CA LEU A 121 -20.04 5.25 4.72
C LEU A 121 -21.51 5.62 4.78
N ASN A 122 -22.36 4.63 5.06
CA ASN A 122 -23.76 4.85 5.41
C ASN A 122 -23.91 5.07 6.93
N VAL A 123 -25.04 5.66 7.33
CA VAL A 123 -25.40 5.76 8.75
C VAL A 123 -25.50 4.37 9.37
N GLY A 124 -24.93 4.18 10.56
CA GLY A 124 -24.90 2.90 11.25
C GLY A 124 -23.72 2.02 10.84
N ARG A 125 -23.95 0.71 10.77
CA ARG A 125 -22.89 -0.30 10.58
C ARG A 125 -22.53 -0.50 9.10
N ASN A 126 -21.25 -0.48 8.81
CA ASN A 126 -20.64 -0.71 7.49
C ASN A 126 -19.62 -1.84 7.61
N VAL A 127 -19.65 -2.80 6.67
CA VAL A 127 -18.66 -3.87 6.60
C VAL A 127 -17.89 -3.72 5.29
N ILE A 128 -16.60 -3.40 5.40
CA ILE A 128 -15.73 -3.17 4.25
C ILE A 128 -14.80 -4.36 4.12
N SER A 129 -14.71 -4.91 2.91
CA SER A 129 -13.74 -5.95 2.57
C SER A 129 -12.83 -5.44 1.48
N ARG A 130 -11.51 -5.49 1.73
CA ARG A 130 -10.48 -4.96 0.84
C ARG A 130 -9.46 -6.05 0.55
N ASN A 131 -9.45 -6.56 -0.67
CA ASN A 131 -8.45 -7.54 -1.09
C ASN A 131 -7.13 -6.82 -1.41
N SER A 132 -5.99 -7.44 -1.10
CA SER A 132 -4.69 -6.85 -1.41
C SER A 132 -4.57 -6.48 -2.89
N LYS A 133 -5.15 -7.28 -3.81
CA LYS A 133 -5.10 -7.01 -5.25
C LYS A 133 -5.77 -5.72 -5.69
N ASP A 134 -6.66 -5.18 -4.87
CA ASP A 134 -7.43 -3.97 -5.19
C ASP A 134 -6.67 -2.70 -4.76
N ILE A 135 -5.49 -2.84 -4.16
CA ILE A 135 -4.61 -1.74 -3.77
C ILE A 135 -4.06 -1.04 -5.01
N THR A 136 -4.53 0.20 -5.22
CA THR A 136 -4.44 0.92 -6.50
C THR A 136 -3.09 1.56 -6.77
N TRP A 137 -2.30 1.83 -5.73
CA TRP A 137 -0.99 2.47 -5.87
C TRP A 137 0.13 1.48 -6.22
N THR A 138 -0.23 0.20 -6.38
CA THR A 138 0.70 -0.86 -6.75
C THR A 138 0.40 -1.40 -8.15
N GLY A 139 1.45 -1.77 -8.87
CA GLY A 139 1.39 -2.28 -10.24
C GLY A 139 1.65 -3.77 -10.31
N ARG A 140 1.04 -4.43 -11.30
CA ARG A 140 1.38 -5.80 -11.65
C ARG A 140 2.66 -5.85 -12.47
N ASP A 141 3.28 -7.01 -12.48
CA ASP A 141 4.49 -7.26 -13.23
C ASP A 141 4.26 -7.01 -14.73
N VAL A 142 5.26 -6.37 -15.34
CA VAL A 142 5.24 -6.07 -16.78
C VAL A 142 5.29 -7.37 -17.58
N THR A 143 4.61 -7.38 -18.73
CA THR A 143 4.67 -8.52 -19.66
C THR A 143 6.06 -8.53 -20.32
N LEU A 144 6.65 -9.72 -20.46
CA LEU A 144 7.96 -9.87 -21.12
C LEU A 144 7.88 -9.41 -22.59
N TYR A 145 8.98 -8.87 -23.11
CA TYR A 145 9.02 -8.38 -24.49
C TYR A 145 8.78 -9.51 -25.49
N SER A 146 9.39 -10.68 -25.26
CA SER A 146 9.18 -11.89 -26.04
C SER A 146 7.70 -12.30 -26.07
N GLU A 147 7.04 -12.30 -24.91
CA GLU A 147 5.61 -12.63 -24.75
C GLU A 147 4.71 -11.58 -25.42
N ILE A 148 5.08 -10.29 -25.37
CA ILE A 148 4.38 -9.22 -26.09
C ILE A 148 4.45 -9.45 -27.60
N TYR A 149 5.65 -9.70 -28.13
CA TYR A 149 5.89 -9.92 -29.54
C TYR A 149 5.10 -11.15 -30.05
N GLU A 150 5.21 -12.28 -29.35
CA GLU A 150 4.49 -13.51 -29.68
C GLU A 150 2.98 -13.28 -29.78
N ARG A 151 2.39 -12.62 -28.77
CA ARG A 151 0.95 -12.34 -28.74
C ARG A 151 0.49 -11.45 -29.87
N ILE A 152 1.27 -10.42 -30.21
CA ILE A 152 0.94 -9.52 -31.33
C ILE A 152 0.96 -10.30 -32.64
N MET A 153 2.00 -11.13 -32.87
CA MET A 153 2.10 -11.94 -34.08
C MET A 153 0.94 -12.93 -34.22
N LEU A 154 0.51 -13.55 -33.11
CA LEU A 154 -0.67 -14.45 -33.10
C LEU A 154 -1.98 -13.69 -33.34
N ALA A 155 -2.14 -12.51 -32.74
CA ALA A 155 -3.33 -11.68 -32.94
C ALA A 155 -3.46 -11.19 -34.39
N MET A 156 -2.35 -10.87 -35.06
CA MET A 156 -2.34 -10.52 -36.49
C MET A 156 -2.76 -11.66 -37.42
N GLN A 157 -2.74 -12.90 -36.93
CA GLN A 157 -3.19 -14.09 -37.65
C GLN A 157 -4.63 -14.50 -37.27
N ASP A 158 -5.39 -13.62 -36.63
CA ASP A 158 -6.75 -13.86 -36.08
C ASP A 158 -6.83 -15.00 -35.05
N ASN A 159 -5.70 -15.39 -34.45
CA ASN A 159 -5.63 -16.57 -33.58
C ASN A 159 -5.78 -16.27 -32.08
N VAL A 160 -5.74 -14.99 -31.65
CA VAL A 160 -5.81 -14.62 -30.22
C VAL A 160 -6.53 -13.29 -30.02
N ASP A 161 -7.49 -13.26 -29.08
CA ASP A 161 -8.09 -12.05 -28.55
C ASP A 161 -7.24 -11.46 -27.40
N LEU A 162 -6.60 -10.33 -27.67
CA LEU A 162 -5.72 -9.63 -26.72
C LEU A 162 -6.46 -8.98 -25.55
N THR A 163 -7.80 -8.89 -25.59
CA THR A 163 -8.60 -8.31 -24.50
C THR A 163 -8.70 -9.23 -23.28
N ILE A 164 -8.52 -10.54 -23.47
CA ILE A 164 -8.66 -11.56 -22.41
C ILE A 164 -7.50 -11.50 -21.40
N LYS A 165 -6.28 -11.24 -21.88
CA LYS A 165 -5.09 -11.07 -21.02
C LYS A 165 -4.35 -9.81 -21.43
N PRO A 166 -4.67 -8.65 -20.83
CA PRO A 166 -4.11 -7.37 -21.24
C PRO A 166 -2.60 -7.39 -21.09
N ILE A 167 -1.92 -6.84 -22.09
CA ILE A 167 -0.48 -6.60 -22.04
C ILE A 167 -0.22 -5.49 -21.04
N VAL A 168 0.58 -5.79 -20.02
CA VAL A 168 1.00 -4.82 -19.01
C VAL A 168 2.31 -4.20 -19.49
N GLY A 169 2.23 -2.96 -19.98
CA GLY A 169 3.40 -2.17 -20.35
C GLY A 169 4.18 -1.67 -19.13
N GLN A 170 5.18 -0.82 -19.37
CA GLN A 170 5.95 -0.20 -18.31
C GLN A 170 5.03 0.55 -17.33
N THR A 171 5.30 0.39 -16.03
CA THR A 171 4.57 1.04 -14.95
C THR A 171 5.51 1.80 -14.04
N THR A 172 5.04 2.93 -13.52
CA THR A 172 5.68 3.76 -12.49
C THR A 172 5.19 3.39 -11.08
N LEU A 173 4.23 2.47 -10.97
CA LEU A 173 3.66 2.01 -9.71
C LEU A 173 4.63 1.09 -8.95
N MET A 174 4.46 1.05 -7.63
CA MET A 174 5.21 0.14 -6.76
C MET A 174 4.85 -1.33 -7.08
N PRO A 175 5.81 -2.25 -7.25
CA PRO A 175 5.48 -3.63 -7.59
C PRO A 175 4.61 -4.30 -6.52
N HIS A 176 3.43 -4.77 -6.90
CA HIS A 176 2.44 -5.36 -5.98
C HIS A 176 3.04 -6.47 -5.11
N ARG A 177 3.92 -7.30 -5.69
CA ARG A 177 4.62 -8.39 -4.99
C ARG A 177 5.48 -7.94 -3.80
N LEU A 178 5.84 -6.65 -3.72
CA LEU A 178 6.65 -6.07 -2.64
C LEU A 178 5.82 -5.35 -1.58
N LEU A 179 4.48 -5.45 -1.64
CA LEU A 179 3.57 -4.80 -0.69
C LEU A 179 3.85 -5.15 0.77
N LEU A 180 4.33 -6.37 1.03
CA LEU A 180 4.73 -6.82 2.36
C LEU A 180 6.27 -6.92 2.46
N PRO A 181 6.86 -6.53 3.60
CA PRO A 181 8.25 -6.88 3.87
C PRO A 181 8.40 -8.40 3.98
N ARG A 182 9.61 -8.91 3.75
CA ARG A 182 9.89 -10.34 3.94
C ARG A 182 9.59 -10.72 5.40
N GLY A 183 8.69 -11.70 5.59
CA GLY A 183 8.39 -12.26 6.90
C GLY A 183 9.54 -13.06 7.49
N ARG A 184 9.25 -13.76 8.59
CA ARG A 184 10.14 -14.76 9.19
C ARG A 184 9.42 -16.10 9.28
N ILE A 185 10.17 -17.19 9.42
CA ILE A 185 9.58 -18.54 9.59
C ILE A 185 8.72 -18.57 10.86
N ASP A 186 9.18 -17.95 11.94
CA ASP A 186 8.49 -17.81 13.22
C ASP A 186 7.47 -16.64 13.26
N GLY A 187 7.34 -15.92 12.15
CA GLY A 187 6.49 -14.74 12.02
C GLY A 187 7.22 -13.45 12.41
N LEU A 188 7.29 -12.50 11.47
CA LEU A 188 7.77 -11.15 11.74
C LEU A 188 6.68 -10.37 12.48
N PRO A 189 6.91 -9.94 13.74
CA PRO A 189 5.90 -9.22 14.51
C PRO A 189 5.77 -7.78 14.03
N MET A 190 4.57 -7.46 13.56
CA MET A 190 4.18 -6.14 13.08
C MET A 190 2.90 -5.70 13.80
N GLN A 191 2.58 -4.42 13.67
CA GLN A 191 1.31 -3.86 14.10
C GLN A 191 0.68 -3.18 12.90
N LEU A 192 -0.53 -3.63 12.57
CA LEU A 192 -1.38 -3.02 11.57
C LEU A 192 -2.16 -1.88 12.24
N MET A 193 -2.08 -0.69 11.69
CA MET A 193 -2.86 0.46 12.15
C MET A 193 -3.82 0.87 11.05
N VAL A 194 -5.11 0.93 11.37
CA VAL A 194 -6.12 1.54 10.51
C VAL A 194 -6.55 2.86 11.13
N ILE A 195 -6.56 3.92 10.33
CA ILE A 195 -7.11 5.22 10.73
C ILE A 195 -8.10 5.70 9.67
N ILE A 196 -9.22 6.27 10.13
CA ILE A 196 -10.24 6.87 9.28
C ILE A 196 -10.24 8.38 9.50
N THR A 197 -10.15 9.14 8.41
CA THR A 197 -10.17 10.60 8.40
C THR A 197 -11.24 11.13 7.45
N PRO A 198 -11.83 12.31 7.75
CA PRO A 198 -12.78 12.94 6.83
C PRO A 198 -12.07 13.42 5.55
N ILE A 199 -12.79 13.43 4.43
CA ILE A 199 -12.30 14.10 3.21
C ILE A 199 -12.46 15.61 3.39
N GLN A 200 -11.41 16.36 3.08
CA GLN A 200 -11.44 17.83 3.00
C GLN A 200 -11.69 18.22 1.53
N GLU A 201 -12.94 18.50 1.18
CA GLU A 201 -13.39 18.68 -0.22
C GLU A 201 -12.63 19.79 -1.00
N HIS A 202 -12.20 20.85 -0.33
CA HIS A 202 -11.70 22.06 -1.00
C HIS A 202 -10.28 21.97 -1.58
N THR A 203 -9.51 20.94 -1.27
CA THR A 203 -8.06 20.92 -1.61
C THR A 203 -7.65 19.72 -2.46
N THR A 204 -8.37 18.60 -2.38
CA THR A 204 -8.06 17.40 -3.18
C THR A 204 -8.18 17.69 -4.68
N MET A 205 -9.16 18.51 -5.10
CA MET A 205 -9.31 18.88 -6.52
C MET A 205 -8.11 19.66 -7.07
N THR A 206 -7.54 20.58 -6.30
CA THR A 206 -6.42 21.41 -6.77
C THR A 206 -5.13 20.61 -6.90
N LYS A 207 -4.81 19.74 -5.94
CA LYS A 207 -3.61 18.87 -6.01
C LYS A 207 -3.75 17.79 -7.08
N MET A 208 -4.92 17.17 -7.20
CA MET A 208 -5.18 16.13 -8.21
C MET A 208 -5.10 16.70 -9.64
N THR A 209 -5.59 17.93 -9.86
CA THR A 209 -5.49 18.62 -11.17
C THR A 209 -4.03 18.99 -11.53
N MET A 210 -3.19 19.31 -10.54
CA MET A 210 -1.76 19.64 -10.77
C MET A 210 -0.91 18.41 -11.09
N MET A 211 -1.29 17.22 -10.60
CA MET A 211 -0.53 15.98 -10.81
C MET A 211 -1.07 15.10 -11.95
N GLN A 212 -2.31 15.35 -12.40
CA GLN A 212 -2.86 14.88 -13.67
C GLN A 212 -1.96 15.33 -14.82
N GLY A 213 -0.97 14.50 -15.16
CA GLY A 213 0.01 14.79 -16.21
C GLY A 213 1.44 14.31 -15.90
N THR A 214 1.75 13.95 -14.65
CA THR A 214 3.11 13.49 -14.30
C THR A 214 3.39 12.03 -14.68
N ASN A 215 2.35 11.22 -14.95
CA ASN A 215 2.47 9.79 -15.27
C ASN A 215 3.28 8.95 -14.25
N LEU A 216 3.48 9.46 -13.03
CA LEU A 216 4.30 8.80 -12.00
C LEU A 216 3.54 7.71 -11.22
N GLY A 217 2.26 7.48 -11.52
CA GLY A 217 1.44 6.43 -10.86
C GLY A 217 1.08 6.74 -9.40
N MET A 218 1.62 7.82 -8.84
CA MET A 218 1.42 8.24 -7.45
C MET A 218 0.08 8.97 -7.23
N ASP A 219 -0.67 9.31 -8.27
CA ASP A 219 -1.95 10.03 -8.16
C ASP A 219 -2.97 9.27 -7.30
N SER A 220 -2.92 7.94 -7.35
CA SER A 220 -3.76 7.05 -6.54
C SER A 220 -3.50 7.12 -5.03
N LEU A 221 -2.37 7.70 -4.61
CA LEU A 221 -2.02 7.93 -3.21
C LEU A 221 -2.54 9.26 -2.67
N ILE A 222 -2.95 10.19 -3.55
CA ILE A 222 -3.32 11.56 -3.19
C ILE A 222 -4.85 11.62 -3.06
N LEU A 223 -5.34 11.10 -1.95
CA LEU A 223 -6.78 11.05 -1.66
C LEU A 223 -7.25 12.21 -0.75
N ASP A 224 -6.33 12.86 -0.06
CA ASP A 224 -6.56 14.08 0.72
C ASP A 224 -5.24 14.89 0.88
N ASN A 225 -5.21 15.86 1.78
CA ASN A 225 -4.04 16.70 2.07
C ASN A 225 -3.13 16.18 3.17
N LEU A 226 -3.48 15.07 3.80
CA LEU A 226 -2.72 14.54 4.92
C LEU A 226 -1.51 13.78 4.39
N PRO A 227 -0.37 13.81 5.12
CA PRO A 227 0.79 13.00 4.76
C PRO A 227 0.42 11.52 4.58
N LEU A 228 1.15 10.83 3.70
CA LEU A 228 0.89 9.40 3.41
C LEU A 228 0.95 8.52 4.66
N THR A 229 1.84 8.86 5.60
CA THR A 229 2.00 8.16 6.87
C THR A 229 1.20 8.76 8.01
N TYR A 230 0.28 9.71 7.75
CA TYR A 230 -0.54 10.30 8.81
C TYR A 230 -1.25 9.23 9.67
N PRO A 231 -1.25 9.34 11.02
CA PRO A 231 -0.66 10.40 11.84
C PRO A 231 0.77 10.09 12.32
N MET A 232 1.41 9.06 11.76
CA MET A 232 2.80 8.67 12.03
C MET A 232 3.83 9.55 11.28
N ASP A 233 3.44 10.69 10.73
CA ASP A 233 4.37 11.63 10.09
C ASP A 233 5.17 12.46 11.11
N ARG A 234 4.64 12.69 12.32
CA ARG A 234 5.26 13.58 13.33
C ARG A 234 5.06 13.11 14.77
N GLU A 235 5.85 13.70 15.68
CA GLU A 235 5.73 13.43 17.12
C GLU A 235 4.35 13.77 17.65
N MET A 236 3.91 12.98 18.65
CA MET A 236 2.60 13.14 19.26
C MET A 236 2.68 13.39 20.77
N LYS A 237 2.06 14.48 21.23
CA LYS A 237 1.73 14.71 22.63
C LYS A 237 0.59 13.78 23.06
N ASN A 238 0.64 13.30 24.29
CA ASN A 238 -0.38 12.42 24.88
C ASN A 238 -0.61 11.11 24.12
N ILE A 239 0.43 10.53 23.50
CA ILE A 239 0.37 9.28 22.74
C ILE A 239 -0.30 8.10 23.48
N GLN A 240 -0.31 8.11 24.81
CA GLN A 240 -0.99 7.10 25.62
C GLN A 240 -2.50 7.04 25.35
N LYS A 241 -3.11 8.14 24.89
CA LYS A 241 -4.54 8.21 24.50
C LYS A 241 -4.78 7.69 23.08
N PHE A 242 -3.74 7.52 22.26
CA PHE A 242 -3.86 7.16 20.85
C PHE A 242 -4.64 5.84 20.63
N PRO A 243 -4.43 4.76 21.40
CA PRO A 243 -5.21 3.53 21.26
C PRO A 243 -6.69 3.65 21.69
N GLN A 244 -7.09 4.76 22.31
CA GLN A 244 -8.46 4.99 22.81
C GLN A 244 -9.33 5.70 21.77
N LEU A 245 -8.73 6.23 20.70
CA LEU A 245 -9.45 6.93 19.64
C LEU A 245 -10.38 5.97 18.90
N THR A 246 -11.62 6.41 18.64
CA THR A 246 -12.66 5.60 18.00
C THR A 246 -12.39 5.36 16.51
N ASN A 247 -11.79 6.34 15.85
CA ASN A 247 -11.44 6.31 14.44
C ASN A 247 -10.06 5.67 14.15
N VAL A 248 -9.40 5.09 15.16
CA VAL A 248 -8.12 4.39 15.04
C VAL A 248 -8.24 2.97 15.59
N MET A 249 -7.66 2.00 14.90
CA MET A 249 -7.55 0.63 15.39
C MET A 249 -6.15 0.08 15.18
N LEU A 250 -5.57 -0.43 16.26
CA LEU A 250 -4.28 -1.12 16.24
C LEU A 250 -4.54 -2.62 16.38
N LYS A 251 -3.89 -3.40 15.51
CA LYS A 251 -3.97 -4.86 15.52
C LYS A 251 -2.59 -5.46 15.35
N ASP A 252 -2.21 -6.33 16.27
CA ASP A 252 -0.99 -7.12 16.11
C ASP A 252 -1.17 -8.15 14.98
N VAL A 253 -0.15 -8.24 14.12
CA VAL A 253 -0.12 -9.16 12.98
C VAL A 253 1.26 -9.79 12.87
N MET A 254 1.31 -11.00 12.32
CA MET A 254 2.55 -11.71 12.03
C MET A 254 2.67 -11.89 10.53
N ILE A 255 3.85 -11.61 9.97
CA ILE A 255 4.16 -11.89 8.57
C ILE A 255 5.07 -13.12 8.52
N TYR A 256 4.54 -14.23 8.01
CA TYR A 256 5.28 -15.47 7.87
C TYR A 256 6.03 -15.51 6.54
N HIS A 257 7.14 -16.23 6.50
CA HIS A 257 7.87 -16.49 5.26
C HIS A 257 7.90 -17.99 4.98
N ASN A 258 7.42 -18.38 3.81
CA ASN A 258 7.50 -19.75 3.34
C ASN A 258 8.81 -19.97 2.57
N GLU A 259 9.64 -20.90 3.05
CA GLU A 259 10.90 -21.29 2.40
C GLU A 259 10.69 -22.34 1.30
N GLU A 260 9.55 -23.03 1.26
CA GLU A 260 9.36 -24.25 0.44
C GLU A 260 9.12 -24.02 -1.07
N GLN A 261 9.26 -22.81 -1.61
CA GLN A 261 9.07 -22.55 -3.04
C GLN A 261 10.37 -22.44 -3.87
N VAL A 262 11.43 -23.09 -3.41
CA VAL A 262 12.61 -23.38 -4.24
C VAL A 262 12.51 -24.81 -4.78
N MET A 263 11.51 -25.09 -5.61
CA MET A 263 11.61 -26.14 -6.63
C MET A 263 11.51 -25.45 -7.99
#